data_AF-A0A421K0F7-F1
#
_entry.id   AF-A0A421K0F7-F1
#
_cell.length_a   1.000
_cell.length_b   1.000
_cell.length_c   1.000
_cell.angle_alpha   90.00
_cell.angle_beta   90.00
_cell.angle_gamma   90.00
#
_symmetry.space_group_name_H-M   'P 1'
#
loop_
_entity.id
_entity.type
_entity.pdbx_description
1 polymer ?
#
loop_
_entity_poly.entity_id
_entity_poly.type
_entity_poly.pdbx_seq_one_letter_code
_entity_poly.pdbx_strand_id
1 'polypeptide(L)'
;MKSKLTVVLPWLVFAVAFVLLTLSDPSMANKFETIGGGVQGSTKIKVEYLITIAYVASAIFLIAGILAIALHNRNSQTLNYTMWKSSATMFFLLSIGMAAAGYYMS
;
A
#
# COMPACT_ATOMS: atom_id res chain seq x y z
N MET A 1 24.00 21.05 -19.66
CA MET A 1 23.93 20.87 -18.20
C MET A 1 22.50 21.13 -17.75
N LYS A 2 21.76 20.11 -17.28
CA LYS A 2 20.41 20.32 -16.73
C LYS A 2 20.55 21.12 -15.43
N SER A 3 19.88 22.26 -15.32
CA SER A 3 19.97 23.09 -14.11
C SER A 3 19.45 22.30 -12.91
N LYS A 4 20.02 22.49 -11.72
CA LYS A 4 19.57 21.78 -10.50
C LYS A 4 18.06 21.93 -10.27
N LEU A 5 17.48 23.05 -10.74
CA LEU A 5 16.05 23.32 -10.71
C LEU A 5 15.23 22.29 -11.50
N THR A 6 15.67 21.89 -12.70
CA THR A 6 14.95 20.90 -13.54
C THR A 6 14.92 19.49 -12.94
N VAL A 7 15.85 19.18 -12.03
CA VAL A 7 15.92 17.88 -11.35
C VAL A 7 15.08 17.89 -10.07
N VAL A 8 15.01 19.02 -9.35
CA VAL A 8 14.30 19.14 -8.07
C VAL A 8 12.81 19.43 -8.24
N LEU A 9 12.43 20.13 -9.32
CA LEU A 9 11.04 20.51 -9.59
C LEU A 9 10.07 19.30 -9.65
N PRO A 10 10.39 18.17 -10.32
CA PRO A 10 9.50 17.01 -10.34
C PRO A 10 9.29 16.39 -8.95
N TRP A 11 10.31 16.38 -8.10
CA TRP A 11 10.22 15.83 -6.75
C TRP A 11 9.41 16.72 -5.82
N LEU A 12 9.51 18.04 -5.96
CA LEU A 12 8.66 18.98 -5.25
C LEU A 12 7.19 18.86 -5.68
N VAL A 13 6.94 18.75 -6.98
CA VAL A 13 5.59 18.52 -7.51
C VAL A 13 5.03 17.19 -7.00
N PHE A 14 5.84 16.13 -6.99
CA PHE A 14 5.44 14.84 -6.45
C PHE A 14 5.13 14.90 -4.95
N ALA A 15 5.98 15.55 -4.15
CA ALA A 15 5.76 15.70 -2.70
C ALA A 15 4.50 16.51 -2.40
N VAL A 16 4.26 17.60 -3.13
CA VAL A 16 3.03 18.41 -2.99
C VAL A 16 1.80 17.61 -3.41
N ALA A 17 1.86 16.91 -4.55
CA ALA A 17 0.76 16.07 -5.00
C ALA A 17 0.45 14.95 -4.00
N PHE A 18 1.48 14.32 -3.43
CA PHE A 18 1.33 13.28 -2.41
C PHE A 18 0.70 13.82 -1.13
N VAL A 19 1.17 14.97 -0.63
CA VAL A 19 0.58 15.63 0.54
C VAL A 19 -0.88 16.02 0.28
N LEU A 20 -1.19 16.59 -0.88
CA LEU A 20 -2.57 16.94 -1.26
C LEU A 20 -3.46 15.70 -1.36
N LEU A 21 -2.92 14.56 -1.82
CA LEU A 21 -3.66 13.28 -1.88
C LEU A 21 -3.91 12.69 -0.49
N THR A 22 -3.01 12.93 0.48
CA THR A 22 -3.22 12.51 1.87
C THR A 22 -4.12 13.46 2.66
N LEU A 23 -4.21 14.72 2.25
CA LEU A 23 -5.06 15.75 2.87
C LEU A 23 -6.43 15.88 2.19
N SER A 24 -6.66 15.24 1.05
CA SER A 24 -7.96 15.27 0.38
C SER A 24 -8.99 14.62 1.29
N ASP A 25 -9.95 15.44 1.70
CA ASP A 25 -11.00 15.12 2.65
C ASP A 25 -11.82 13.90 2.17
N PRO A 26 -11.95 12.83 2.97
CA PRO A 26 -12.70 11.62 2.57
C PRO A 26 -14.17 11.91 2.26
N SER A 27 -14.69 13.05 2.74
CA SER A 27 -16.04 13.52 2.45
C SER A 27 -16.29 13.87 0.97
N MET A 28 -15.25 14.17 0.19
CA MET A 28 -15.38 14.49 -1.24
C MET A 28 -15.63 13.25 -2.11
N ALA A 29 -15.23 12.05 -1.65
CA ALA A 29 -15.55 10.79 -2.32
C ALA A 29 -17.02 10.36 -2.12
N ASN A 30 -17.65 10.80 -1.03
CA ASN A 30 -19.03 10.45 -0.69
C ASN A 30 -20.09 11.29 -1.43
N LYS A 31 -19.69 12.34 -2.16
CA LYS A 31 -20.66 13.22 -2.85
C LYS A 31 -21.27 12.59 -4.12
N PHE A 32 -20.74 11.46 -4.58
CA PHE A 32 -21.33 10.67 -5.66
C PHE A 32 -22.27 9.55 -5.18
N GLU A 33 -22.40 9.31 -3.86
CA GLU A 33 -23.35 8.30 -3.34
C GLU A 33 -24.81 8.80 -3.35
N THR A 34 -25.05 10.10 -3.55
CA THR A 34 -26.38 10.71 -3.33
C THR A 34 -27.28 10.80 -4.57
N ILE A 35 -26.80 10.47 -5.78
CA ILE A 35 -27.64 10.56 -7.00
C ILE A 35 -28.26 9.22 -7.40
N GLY A 36 -27.89 8.11 -6.75
CA GLY A 36 -28.48 6.79 -7.02
C GLY A 36 -28.45 5.86 -5.82
N GLY A 37 -29.40 6.01 -4.89
CA GLY A 37 -29.81 4.93 -3.98
C GLY A 37 -28.76 4.33 -3.05
N GLY A 38 -27.65 5.01 -2.75
CA GLY A 38 -26.60 4.55 -1.85
C GLY A 38 -27.05 4.60 -0.39
N VAL A 39 -27.68 3.52 0.08
CA VAL A 39 -28.02 3.29 1.49
C VAL A 39 -26.77 3.48 2.35
N GLN A 40 -26.85 4.29 3.41
CA GLN A 40 -25.78 4.59 4.39
C GLN A 40 -25.12 3.34 5.03
N GLY A 41 -25.62 2.13 4.76
CA GLY A 41 -24.95 0.85 5.08
C GLY A 41 -23.80 0.46 4.14
N SER A 42 -23.68 1.08 2.96
CA SER A 42 -22.66 0.74 1.95
C SER A 42 -21.24 1.04 2.44
N THR A 43 -21.03 2.14 3.17
CA THR A 43 -19.70 2.54 3.63
C THR A 43 -19.14 1.59 4.70
N LYS A 44 -19.98 1.14 5.65
CA LYS A 44 -19.56 0.15 6.66
C LYS A 44 -19.16 -1.18 6.02
N ILE A 45 -19.96 -1.66 5.06
CA ILE A 45 -19.67 -2.90 4.32
C ILE A 45 -18.36 -2.75 3.54
N LYS A 46 -18.14 -1.63 2.84
CA LYS A 46 -16.90 -1.36 2.09
C LYS A 46 -15.67 -1.36 3.00
N VAL A 47 -15.76 -0.75 4.19
CA VAL A 47 -14.67 -0.72 5.18
C VAL A 47 -14.37 -2.13 5.70
N GLU A 48 -15.38 -2.94 5.98
CA GLU A 48 -15.21 -4.33 6.43
C GLU A 48 -14.49 -5.21 5.39
N TYR A 49 -14.80 -5.02 4.11
CA TYR A 49 -14.06 -5.65 3.01
C TYR A 49 -12.61 -5.16 2.94
N LEU A 50 -12.38 -3.85 3.12
CA LEU A 50 -11.02 -3.27 3.12
C LEU A 50 -10.17 -3.81 4.28
N ILE A 51 -10.74 -3.93 5.48
CA ILE A 51 -10.10 -4.54 6.65
C ILE A 51 -9.71 -5.99 6.34
N THR A 52 -10.64 -6.76 5.76
CA THR A 52 -10.40 -8.15 5.38
C THR A 52 -9.27 -8.26 4.36
N ILE A 53 -9.30 -7.44 3.31
CA ILE A 53 -8.24 -7.39 2.29
C ILE A 53 -6.90 -7.00 2.93
N ALA A 54 -6.89 -6.04 3.87
CA ALA A 54 -5.68 -5.60 4.55
C ALA A 54 -5.02 -6.74 5.34
N TYR A 55 -5.80 -7.49 6.13
CA TYR A 55 -5.27 -8.64 6.87
C TYR A 55 -4.83 -9.79 5.95
N VAL A 56 -5.59 -10.10 4.89
CA VAL A 56 -5.22 -11.14 3.92
C VAL A 56 -3.92 -10.77 3.18
N ALA A 57 -3.80 -9.52 2.72
CA ALA A 57 -2.59 -9.03 2.08
C ALA A 57 -1.39 -9.06 3.04
N SER A 58 -1.59 -8.68 4.30
CA SER A 58 -0.55 -8.77 5.34
C SER A 58 -0.02 -10.20 5.50
N ALA A 59 -0.92 -11.19 5.55
CA ALA A 59 -0.54 -12.59 5.66
C ALA A 59 0.24 -13.08 4.42
N ILE A 60 -0.21 -12.71 3.21
CA ILE A 60 0.49 -13.05 1.96
C ILE A 60 1.91 -12.46 1.95
N PHE A 61 2.06 -11.19 2.32
CA PHE A 61 3.38 -10.56 2.39
C PHE A 61 4.28 -11.17 3.46
N LEU A 62 3.72 -11.57 4.61
CA LEU A 62 4.47 -12.27 5.64
C LEU A 62 5.04 -13.60 5.10
N ILE A 63 4.19 -14.39 4.46
CA ILE A 63 4.57 -15.67 3.84
C ILE A 63 5.62 -15.43 2.75
N ALA A 64 5.42 -14.43 1.89
CA ALA A 64 6.38 -14.07 0.84
C ALA A 64 7.75 -13.68 1.42
N GLY A 65 7.78 -12.92 2.53
CA GLY A 65 9.01 -12.59 3.26
C GLY A 65 9.73 -13.81 3.82
N ILE A 66 8.98 -14.74 4.42
CA ILE A 66 9.54 -16.02 4.92
C ILE A 66 10.10 -16.85 3.77
N LEU A 67 9.36 -16.99 2.67
CA LEU A 67 9.82 -17.74 1.49
C LEU A 67 11.05 -17.09 0.85
N ALA A 68 11.12 -15.76 0.81
CA ALA A 68 12.30 -15.04 0.31
C ALA A 68 13.56 -15.40 1.09
N ILE A 69 13.45 -15.68 2.40
CA ILE A 69 14.56 -16.16 3.23
C ILE A 69 14.78 -17.66 3.06
N ALA A 70 13.73 -18.48 3.17
CA ALA A 70 13.85 -19.94 3.18
C ALA A 70 14.32 -20.51 1.83
N LEU A 71 13.91 -19.89 0.72
CA LEU A 71 14.14 -20.38 -0.63
C LEU A 71 15.17 -19.57 -1.41
N HIS A 72 15.90 -18.64 -0.76
CA HIS A 72 16.84 -17.73 -1.43
C HIS A 72 17.89 -18.45 -2.32
N ASN A 73 18.31 -19.67 -1.95
CA ASN A 73 19.27 -20.47 -2.72
C ASN A 73 18.65 -21.65 -3.47
N ARG A 74 17.33 -21.82 -3.42
CA ARG A 74 16.64 -23.01 -3.95
C ARG A 74 15.61 -22.71 -5.04
N ASN A 75 15.31 -21.45 -5.30
CA ASN A 75 14.28 -21.09 -6.26
C ASN A 75 14.81 -20.10 -7.31
N SER A 76 14.90 -20.54 -8.57
CA SER A 76 15.32 -19.70 -9.71
C SER A 76 14.34 -18.57 -10.01
N GLN A 77 13.12 -18.63 -9.50
CA GLN A 77 12.13 -17.54 -9.57
C GLN A 77 12.28 -16.49 -8.46
N THR A 78 13.11 -16.73 -7.43
CA THR A 78 13.54 -15.61 -6.60
C THR A 78 14.41 -14.72 -7.48
N LEU A 79 13.81 -13.64 -7.96
CA LEU A 79 14.32 -12.74 -9.01
C LEU A 79 15.72 -12.15 -8.71
N ASN A 80 16.30 -12.46 -7.55
CA ASN A 80 17.58 -11.96 -7.11
C ASN A 80 18.19 -12.79 -5.96
N TYR A 81 18.99 -13.80 -6.29
CA TYR A 81 19.79 -14.57 -5.32
C TYR A 81 20.66 -13.66 -4.41
N THR A 82 21.03 -12.47 -4.89
CA THR A 82 21.84 -11.49 -4.14
C THR A 82 21.00 -10.47 -3.38
N MET A 83 19.76 -10.18 -3.79
CA MET A 83 18.90 -9.17 -3.13
C MET A 83 17.79 -9.76 -2.24
N TRP A 84 17.85 -11.05 -1.90
CA TRP A 84 16.86 -11.71 -1.03
C TRP A 84 16.63 -10.96 0.29
N LYS A 85 17.68 -10.34 0.85
CA LYS A 85 17.59 -9.53 2.09
C LYS A 85 16.68 -8.33 1.90
N SER A 86 16.95 -7.51 0.87
CA SER A 86 16.16 -6.31 0.58
C SER A 86 14.71 -6.66 0.23
N SER A 87 14.50 -7.73 -0.55
CA SER A 87 13.15 -8.21 -0.88
C SER A 87 12.40 -8.71 0.35
N ALA A 88 13.04 -9.52 1.20
CA ALA A 88 12.45 -9.98 2.46
C ALA A 88 12.07 -8.79 3.35
N THR A 89 12.97 -7.81 3.50
CA THR A 89 12.68 -6.58 4.27
C THR A 89 11.46 -5.85 3.72
N MET A 90 11.35 -5.67 2.40
CA MET A 90 10.17 -5.02 1.80
C MET A 90 8.88 -5.79 2.07
N PHE A 91 8.91 -7.12 1.97
CA PHE A 91 7.75 -7.95 2.27
C PHE A 91 7.35 -7.88 3.75
N PHE A 92 8.30 -7.85 4.69
CA PHE A 92 7.98 -7.65 6.11
C PHE A 92 7.41 -6.25 6.38
N LEU A 93 7.98 -5.20 5.78
CA LEU A 93 7.47 -3.84 5.91
C LEU A 93 6.04 -3.72 5.37
N LEU A 94 5.76 -4.30 4.20
CA LEU A 94 4.41 -4.33 3.63
C LEU A 94 3.45 -5.16 4.50
N SER A 95 3.90 -6.29 5.04
CA SER A 95 3.09 -7.10 5.96
C SER A 95 2.67 -6.30 7.20
N ILE A 96 3.64 -5.63 7.85
CA ILE A 96 3.38 -4.79 9.03
C ILE A 96 2.48 -3.60 8.66
N GLY A 97 2.75 -2.92 7.54
CA GLY A 97 1.97 -1.78 7.07
C GLY A 97 0.51 -2.16 6.79
N MET A 98 0.27 -3.30 6.16
CA MET A 98 -1.08 -3.78 5.88
C MET A 98 -1.80 -4.26 7.15
N ALA A 99 -1.10 -4.89 8.10
CA ALA A 99 -1.68 -5.24 9.40
C ALA A 99 -2.08 -3.99 10.19
N ALA A 100 -1.21 -2.98 10.22
CA ALA A 100 -1.50 -1.70 10.86
C ALA A 100 -2.68 -0.99 10.18
N ALA A 101 -2.72 -0.97 8.84
CA ALA A 101 -3.84 -0.39 8.08
C ALA A 101 -5.17 -1.10 8.41
N GLY A 102 -5.17 -2.44 8.47
CA GLY A 102 -6.32 -3.21 8.92
C GLY A 102 -6.76 -2.81 10.33
N TYR A 103 -5.82 -2.75 11.27
CA TYR A 103 -6.08 -2.37 12.67
C TYR A 103 -6.64 -0.95 12.81
N TYR A 104 -6.10 0.03 12.08
CA TYR A 104 -6.57 1.43 12.12
C TYR A 104 -7.98 1.61 11.52
N MET A 105 -8.38 0.74 10.59
CA MET A 105 -9.70 0.76 9.98
C MET A 105 -10.75 -0.03 10.78
N SER A 106 -10.29 -0.92 11.67
CA SER A 106 -11.12 -1.79 12.53
C SER A 106 -11.71 -1.01 13.71
#